data_AF-A0A238BS59-F1
#
_entry.id   AF-A0A238BS59-F1
#
_cell.length_a   1.000
_cell.length_b   1.000
_cell.length_c   1.000
_cell.angle_alpha   90.00
_cell.angle_beta   90.00
_cell.angle_gamma   90.00
#
_symmetry.space_group_name_H-M   'P 1'
#
loop_
_entity.id
_entity.type
_entity.pdbx_description
1 polymer ?
#
loop_
_entity_poly.entity_id
_entity_poly.type
_entity_poly.pdbx_seq_one_letter_code
_entity_poly.pdbx_strand_id
1 'polypeptide(L)'
;MFITWLLLTFITYLVKPLARTITLHKDASGLLGFSYKDNLITAVMQDSSASRNGLLINQRIIEIDGRNFGSIINEKTESNCATVMTSSKISDIICMRELYKFRLSLLV
;
A
#
# COMPACT_ATOMS: atom_id res chain seq x y z
N MET A 1 31.69 -16.54 -11.20
CA MET A 1 31.10 -15.22 -11.52
C MET A 1 29.56 -15.22 -11.67
N PHE A 2 28.86 -16.36 -11.67
CA PHE A 2 27.38 -16.42 -11.74
C PHE A 2 26.68 -16.50 -10.36
N ILE A 3 27.37 -17.05 -9.35
CA ILE A 3 26.80 -17.28 -8.00
C ILE A 3 26.65 -15.97 -7.21
N THR A 4 27.53 -14.99 -7.43
CA THR A 4 27.45 -13.69 -6.73
C THR A 4 26.27 -12.83 -7.20
N TRP A 5 25.81 -12.97 -8.44
CA TRP A 5 24.58 -12.33 -8.91
C TRP A 5 23.33 -13.07 -8.44
N LEU A 6 23.32 -14.40 -8.47
CA LEU A 6 22.18 -15.19 -8.01
C LEU A 6 21.89 -14.99 -6.52
N LEU A 7 22.93 -14.90 -5.69
CA LEU A 7 22.80 -14.69 -4.24
C LEU A 7 22.32 -13.27 -3.89
N LEU A 8 22.69 -12.27 -4.70
CA LEU A 8 22.25 -10.88 -4.49
C LEU A 8 20.77 -10.71 -4.84
N THR A 9 20.28 -11.35 -5.91
CA THR A 9 18.84 -11.40 -6.23
C THR A 9 18.06 -12.19 -5.18
N PHE A 10 18.65 -13.24 -4.59
CA PHE A 10 18.04 -14.01 -3.52
C PHE A 10 17.90 -13.23 -2.21
N ILE A 11 18.88 -12.42 -1.83
CA ILE A 11 18.85 -11.60 -0.60
C ILE A 11 17.92 -10.38 -0.75
N THR A 12 17.81 -9.81 -1.96
CA THR A 12 16.87 -8.71 -2.23
C THR A 12 15.40 -9.17 -2.20
N TYR A 13 15.16 -10.47 -2.40
CA TYR A 13 13.84 -11.10 -2.37
C TYR A 13 13.41 -11.55 -0.96
N LEU A 14 14.34 -11.73 -0.03
CA LEU A 14 14.09 -12.44 1.23
C LEU A 14 13.50 -11.58 2.36
N VAL A 15 13.53 -10.26 2.24
CA VAL A 15 12.83 -9.36 3.17
C VAL A 15 12.20 -8.28 2.32
N LYS A 16 10.87 -8.09 2.36
CA LYS A 16 10.20 -6.89 1.84
C LYS A 16 10.66 -5.70 2.70
N PRO A 17 11.76 -4.98 2.39
CA PRO A 17 12.34 -4.03 3.34
C PRO A 17 11.56 -2.71 3.35
N LEU A 18 10.60 -2.57 2.44
CA LEU A 18 9.91 -1.34 2.09
C LEU A 18 8.39 -1.46 2.17
N ALA A 19 7.88 -2.64 2.54
CA ALA A 19 6.48 -2.80 2.89
C ALA A 19 6.29 -2.42 4.35
N ARG A 20 5.27 -1.61 4.62
CA ARG A 20 4.89 -1.18 5.95
C ARG A 20 3.44 -1.56 6.17
N THR A 21 3.16 -2.21 7.28
CA THR A 21 1.81 -2.48 7.74
C THR A 21 1.36 -1.31 8.59
N ILE A 22 0.24 -0.70 8.23
CA ILE A 22 -0.36 0.43 8.93
C ILE A 22 -1.75 -0.01 9.35
N THR A 23 -1.99 -0.02 10.66
CA THR A 23 -3.31 -0.32 11.22
C THR A 23 -4.12 0.97 11.27
N LEU A 24 -5.31 1.00 10.67
CA LEU A 24 -6.18 2.16 10.63
C LEU A 24 -7.51 1.86 11.31
N HIS A 25 -8.11 2.88 11.91
CA HIS A 25 -9.42 2.81 12.54
C HIS A 25 -10.43 3.60 11.72
N LYS A 26 -11.64 3.05 11.59
CA LYS A 26 -12.75 3.77 10.95
C LYS A 26 -13.35 4.81 11.88
N ASP A 27 -13.65 5.96 11.32
CA ASP A 27 -14.49 6.97 11.97
C ASP A 27 -15.97 6.54 11.96
N ALA A 28 -16.82 7.31 12.63
CA ALA A 28 -18.26 7.06 12.73
C ALA A 28 -18.95 6.94 11.36
N SER A 29 -18.40 7.59 10.32
CA SER A 29 -18.87 7.51 8.93
C SER A 29 -18.34 6.28 8.16
N GLY A 30 -17.57 5.40 8.81
CA GLY A 30 -16.98 4.21 8.18
C GLY A 30 -15.75 4.48 7.30
N LEU A 31 -15.22 5.71 7.33
CA LEU A 31 -14.10 6.17 6.52
C LEU A 31 -12.76 5.98 7.25
N LEU A 32 -11.71 5.64 6.50
CA LEU A 32 -10.32 5.57 7.00
C LEU A 32 -9.54 6.88 6.79
N GLY A 33 -10.01 7.73 5.87
CA GLY A 33 -9.48 9.08 5.64
C GLY A 33 -8.31 9.18 4.66
N PHE A 34 -8.29 8.37 3.59
CA PHE A 34 -7.34 8.54 2.49
C PHE A 34 -8.00 8.26 1.15
N SER A 35 -7.46 8.86 0.09
CA SER A 35 -7.88 8.63 -1.30
C SER A 35 -6.79 7.90 -2.07
N TYR A 36 -7.19 7.04 -2.99
CA TYR A 36 -6.29 6.30 -3.85
C TYR A 36 -6.80 6.26 -5.29
N LYS A 37 -5.87 6.07 -6.23
CA LYS A 37 -6.13 5.85 -7.65
C LYS A 37 -5.11 4.84 -8.18
N ASP A 38 -5.55 3.83 -8.93
CA ASP A 38 -4.66 2.81 -9.52
C ASP A 38 -3.72 2.15 -8.50
N ASN A 39 -4.27 1.83 -7.32
CA ASN A 39 -3.58 1.29 -6.15
C ASN A 39 -2.56 2.25 -5.51
N LEU A 40 -2.45 3.51 -5.95
CA LEU A 40 -1.56 4.53 -5.42
C LEU A 40 -2.34 5.52 -4.53
N ILE A 41 -1.83 5.79 -3.33
CA ILE A 41 -2.43 6.79 -2.42
C ILE A 41 -2.14 8.20 -2.95
N THR A 42 -3.18 8.97 -3.20
CA THR A 42 -3.09 10.32 -3.78
C THR A 42 -3.25 11.42 -2.75
N ALA A 43 -4.06 11.20 -1.71
CA ALA A 43 -4.31 12.19 -0.66
C ALA A 43 -4.61 11.51 0.68
N VAL A 44 -4.30 12.22 1.76
CA VAL A 44 -4.59 11.82 3.14
C VAL A 44 -5.34 12.97 3.81
N MET A 45 -6.46 12.65 4.45
CA MET A 45 -7.31 13.62 5.14
C MET A 45 -6.68 14.01 6.49
N GLN A 46 -6.70 15.30 6.82
CA GLN A 46 -6.25 15.79 8.13
C GLN A 46 -7.16 15.24 9.25
N ASP A 47 -6.59 15.05 10.44
CA ASP A 47 -7.26 14.48 11.64
C ASP A 47 -7.83 13.05 11.51
N SER A 48 -7.67 12.42 10.34
CA SER A 48 -8.06 11.03 10.14
C SER A 48 -7.11 10.03 10.80
N SER A 49 -7.54 8.77 10.93
CA SER A 49 -6.65 7.68 11.36
C SER A 49 -5.44 7.54 10.44
N ALA A 50 -5.62 7.75 9.13
CA ALA A 50 -4.53 7.70 8.16
C ALA A 50 -3.44 8.75 8.42
N SER A 51 -3.84 9.99 8.74
CA SER A 51 -2.88 11.05 9.09
C SER A 51 -2.17 10.77 10.41
N ARG A 52 -2.91 10.28 11.43
CA ARG A 52 -2.36 9.93 12.75
C ARG A 52 -1.34 8.80 12.71
N ASN A 53 -1.56 7.81 11.86
CA ASN A 53 -0.65 6.67 11.69
C ASN A 53 0.43 6.90 10.62
N GLY A 54 0.51 8.11 10.06
CA GLY A 54 1.58 8.50 9.14
C GLY A 54 1.51 7.81 7.78
N LEU A 55 0.31 7.52 7.27
CA LEU A 55 0.12 7.06 5.90
C LEU A 55 0.67 8.11 4.93
N LEU A 56 1.52 7.71 3.99
CA LEU A 56 2.14 8.64 3.04
C LEU A 56 1.42 8.58 1.69
N ILE A 57 1.48 9.69 0.97
CA ILE A 57 1.09 9.76 -0.43
C ILE A 57 2.18 9.13 -1.32
N ASN A 58 1.85 8.80 -2.57
CA ASN A 58 2.72 8.12 -3.55
C ASN A 58 3.20 6.75 -3.08
N GLN A 59 2.31 6.05 -2.41
CA GLN A 59 2.56 4.78 -1.76
C GLN A 59 1.53 3.78 -2.31
N ARG A 60 1.95 2.57 -2.71
CA ARG A 60 1.07 1.58 -3.32
C ARG A 60 0.49 0.63 -2.30
N ILE A 61 -0.81 0.39 -2.38
CA ILE A 61 -1.53 -0.56 -1.55
C ILE A 61 -1.33 -1.96 -2.13
N ILE A 62 -0.90 -2.90 -1.30
CA ILE A 62 -0.71 -4.31 -1.68
C ILE A 62 -1.83 -5.15 -1.10
N GLU A 63 -2.13 -4.94 0.17
CA GLU A 63 -2.99 -5.81 0.96
C GLU A 63 -3.81 -5.00 1.93
N ILE A 64 -5.03 -5.45 2.18
CA ILE A 64 -5.94 -4.89 3.17
C ILE A 64 -6.57 -6.07 3.91
N ASP A 65 -6.45 -6.10 5.23
CA ASP A 65 -7.05 -7.12 6.12
C ASP A 65 -6.71 -8.56 5.74
N GLY A 66 -5.46 -8.85 5.38
CA GLY A 66 -5.08 -10.20 4.97
C GLY A 66 -5.40 -10.55 3.51
N ARG A 67 -6.03 -9.65 2.76
CA ARG A 67 -6.50 -9.88 1.39
C ARG A 67 -5.79 -8.98 0.39
N ASN A 68 -5.43 -9.55 -0.76
CA ASN A 68 -4.79 -8.79 -1.84
C ASN A 68 -5.73 -7.69 -2.37
N PHE A 69 -5.19 -6.49 -2.56
CA PHE A 69 -5.92 -5.33 -3.03
C PHE A 69 -6.66 -5.57 -4.34
N GLY A 70 -6.03 -6.26 -5.30
CA GLY A 70 -6.65 -6.57 -6.59
C GLY A 70 -7.90 -7.44 -6.47
N SER A 71 -7.91 -8.39 -5.54
CA SER A 71 -9.07 -9.25 -5.28
C SER A 71 -10.24 -8.45 -4.70
N ILE A 72 -9.95 -7.46 -3.85
CA ILE A 72 -10.97 -6.61 -3.22
C ILE A 72 -11.66 -5.69 -4.23
N ILE A 73 -10.91 -5.12 -5.17
CA ILE A 73 -11.47 -4.25 -6.22
C ILE A 73 -12.42 -5.02 -7.14
N ASN A 74 -12.06 -6.26 -7.49
CA ASN A 74 -12.88 -7.09 -8.37
C ASN A 74 -14.20 -7.53 -7.69
N GLU A 75 -14.20 -7.66 -6.36
CA GLU A 75 -15.40 -7.99 -5.57
C GLU A 75 -16.27 -6.75 -5.28
N LYS A 76 -15.64 -5.57 -5.12
CA LYS A 76 -16.29 -4.27 -4.94
C LYS A 76 -16.10 -3.43 -6.20
N THR A 77 -16.71 -3.83 -7.29
CA THR A 77 -16.66 -3.09 -8.54
C THR A 77 -17.17 -1.65 -8.35
N GLU A 78 -16.24 -0.70 -8.46
CA GLU A 78 -16.42 0.74 -8.67
C GLU A 78 -17.26 1.53 -7.63
N SER A 79 -16.84 1.56 -6.37
CA SER A 79 -17.08 2.77 -5.57
C SER A 79 -16.10 3.86 -6.02
N ASN A 80 -16.48 4.57 -7.09
CA ASN A 80 -15.87 5.85 -7.43
C ASN A 80 -15.77 6.70 -6.15
N CYS A 81 -14.57 7.19 -5.88
CA CYS A 81 -14.18 8.00 -4.71
C CYS A 81 -13.86 7.22 -3.41
N ALA A 82 -12.57 6.92 -3.26
CA ALA A 82 -11.81 7.12 -2.02
C ALA A 82 -12.31 6.45 -0.73
N THR A 83 -12.97 5.28 -0.79
CA THR A 83 -13.34 4.57 0.43
C THR A 83 -13.11 3.07 0.33
N VAL A 84 -12.08 2.57 1.01
CA VAL A 84 -11.95 1.14 1.25
C VAL A 84 -12.94 0.74 2.34
N MET A 85 -14.08 0.19 1.95
CA MET A 85 -15.12 -0.30 2.87
C MET A 85 -14.74 -1.68 3.42
N THR A 86 -13.88 -1.81 4.43
CA THR A 86 -13.64 -3.13 5.05
C THR A 86 -14.84 -3.56 5.92
N SER A 87 -14.93 -4.82 6.36
CA SER A 87 -15.99 -5.23 7.32
C SER A 87 -15.60 -5.02 8.78
N SER A 88 -14.30 -4.92 9.06
CA SER A 88 -13.73 -4.74 10.39
C SER A 88 -13.69 -3.27 10.80
N LYS A 89 -13.82 -3.00 12.11
CA LYS A 89 -13.70 -1.64 12.67
C LYS A 89 -12.25 -1.12 12.65
N ILE A 90 -11.29 -2.06 12.60
CA ILE A 90 -9.86 -1.86 12.51
C ILE A 90 -9.41 -2.55 11.23
N SER A 91 -8.68 -1.85 10.37
CA SER A 91 -8.17 -2.40 9.13
C SER A 91 -6.66 -2.29 9.01
N ASP A 92 -6.00 -3.38 8.65
CA ASP A 92 -4.55 -3.44 8.48
C ASP A 92 -4.22 -3.30 7.00
N ILE A 93 -3.53 -2.21 6.63
CA ILE A 93 -3.19 -1.89 5.26
C ILE A 93 -1.69 -2.06 5.09
N ILE A 94 -1.30 -2.94 4.17
CA ILE A 94 0.10 -3.12 3.80
C ILE A 94 0.37 -2.29 2.57
N CYS A 95 1.29 -1.34 2.73
CA CYS A 95 1.69 -0.44 1.68
C CYS A 95 3.18 -0.60 1.36
N MET A 96 3.54 -0.55 0.08
CA MET A 96 4.92 -0.48 -0.37
C MET A 96 5.19 0.81 -1.11
N ARG A 97 6.36 1.39 -0.85
CA ARG A 97 6.87 2.49 -1.66
C ARG A 97 7.41 1.94 -2.98
N GLU A 98 6.91 2.40 -4.13
CA GLU A 98 7.63 2.17 -5.39
C GLU A 98 9.01 2.84 -5.28
N LEU A 99 10.09 2.07 -5.42
CA LEU A 99 11.45 2.62 -5.62
C LEU A 99 11.97 2.40 -7.05
N TYR A 100 11.10 2.09 -8.01
CA TYR A 100 11.50 1.59 -9.33
C TYR A 100 11.57 2.63 -10.46
N LYS A 101 11.73 3.91 -10.13
CA LYS A 101 12.06 4.93 -11.15
C LYS A 101 13.49 5.49 -11.06
N PHE A 102 14.33 4.95 -10.17
CA PHE A 102 15.66 5.52 -9.89
C PHE A 102 16.86 4.62 -10.24
N ARG A 103 16.66 3.45 -10.87
CA ARG A 103 17.79 2.53 -11.10
C ARG A 103 17.75 1.72 -12.40
N LEU A 104 17.18 2.26 -13.46
CA LEU A 104 17.34 1.72 -14.83
C LEU A 104 17.90 2.74 -15.83
N SER A 105 18.56 3.79 -15.35
CA SER A 105 19.20 4.83 -16.18
C SER A 105 20.73 4.87 -16.03
N LEU A 106 21.30 3.94 -15.27
CA LEU A 106 22.76 3.83 -15.00
C LEU A 106 23.38 2.62 -15.72
N LEU A 107 22.74 2.20 -16.80
CA LEU A 107 23.18 1.15 -17.74
C LEU A 107 22.95 1.67 -19.17
N VAL A 108 23.51 2.84 -19.46
CA VAL A 108 23.87 3.31 -20.81
C VAL A 108 25.24 3.95 -20.70
#